data_AF-L8M013-F1
#
_entry.id   AF-L8M013-F1
#
_cell.length_a   1.000
_cell.length_b   1.000
_cell.length_c   1.000
_cell.angle_alpha   90.00
_cell.angle_beta   90.00
_cell.angle_gamma   90.00
#
_symmetry.space_group_name_H-M   'P 1'
#
loop_
_entity.id
_entity.type
_entity.pdbx_description
1 polymer ?
#
loop_
_entity_poly.entity_id
_entity_poly.type
_entity_poly.pdbx_seq_one_letter_code
_entity_poly.pdbx_strand_id
1 'polypeptide(L)'
;MNTITHNISRQSQIEHWEDLLPSPTKLKSDFVDPFDELTPGQLEDLAILSRIRWLISSNKADPNGASAQEAKQIEKAFVKQGIDVEWLLSKRQMVRQQRIEQTTNNKIEAKDIKLSGVILPLYWNNERLLTHFLLMPYLGQCSHFPPPPPNQVIFVESTEPIAIQKLTANLQKSQYSLVWVSIEGTINLAATSHQVFRVDGMSWLESSYGAICHNISLCSPKEIAQVLAWQTREERKSLYPKLTELILVDIDSN
;
A
#
# COMPACT_ATOMS: atom_id res chain seq x y z
N MET A 1 -53.39 16.85 3.14
CA MET A 1 -52.45 15.89 3.75
C MET A 1 -51.46 15.46 2.68
N ASN A 2 -50.30 16.13 2.59
CA ASN A 2 -49.22 15.71 1.70
C ASN A 2 -48.04 15.29 2.57
N THR A 3 -47.77 13.99 2.55
CA THR A 3 -46.65 13.38 3.25
C THR A 3 -45.38 13.71 2.47
N ILE A 4 -44.53 14.55 3.05
CA ILE A 4 -43.17 14.80 2.56
C ILE A 4 -42.34 13.58 2.94
N THR A 5 -42.11 12.67 1.99
CA THR A 5 -41.06 11.67 2.11
C THR A 5 -39.71 12.38 2.01
N HIS A 6 -39.08 12.60 3.17
CA HIS A 6 -37.68 12.97 3.23
C HIS A 6 -36.85 11.85 2.63
N ASN A 7 -36.40 12.06 1.39
CA ASN A 7 -35.39 11.24 0.76
C ASN A 7 -34.08 11.57 1.48
N ILE A 8 -33.78 10.82 2.55
CA ILE A 8 -32.50 10.90 3.26
C ILE A 8 -31.44 10.53 2.23
N SER A 9 -30.68 11.54 1.82
CA SER A 9 -29.44 11.37 1.06
C SER A 9 -28.61 10.28 1.75
N ARG A 10 -28.48 9.08 1.14
CA ARG A 10 -27.47 8.11 1.54
C ARG A 10 -26.13 8.85 1.52
N GLN A 11 -25.59 9.17 2.69
CA GLN A 11 -24.16 9.46 2.78
C GLN A 11 -23.46 8.25 2.16
N SER A 12 -22.65 8.53 1.13
CA SER A 12 -22.04 7.51 0.28
C SER A 12 -21.13 6.61 1.12
N GLN A 13 -21.61 5.41 1.42
CA GLN A 13 -20.87 4.37 2.12
C GLN A 13 -19.79 3.79 1.19
N ILE A 14 -18.61 3.51 1.72
CA ILE A 14 -17.55 2.78 1.03
C ILE A 14 -17.83 1.28 1.18
N GLU A 15 -18.17 0.60 0.09
CA GLU A 15 -18.53 -0.84 0.12
C GLU A 15 -17.59 -1.69 -0.73
N HIS A 16 -16.82 -1.06 -1.62
CA HIS A 16 -15.97 -1.74 -2.59
C HIS A 16 -14.58 -1.11 -2.68
N TRP A 17 -13.58 -1.91 -3.06
CA TRP A 17 -12.19 -1.44 -3.16
C TRP A 17 -12.00 -0.41 -4.27
N GLU A 18 -12.84 -0.46 -5.31
CA GLU A 18 -12.90 0.56 -6.36
C GLU A 18 -13.34 1.94 -5.85
N ASP A 19 -14.10 2.00 -4.74
CA ASP A 19 -14.52 3.28 -4.15
C ASP A 19 -13.34 4.08 -3.59
N LEU A 20 -12.19 3.44 -3.38
CA LEU A 20 -10.94 4.06 -2.92
C LEU A 20 -10.08 4.62 -4.06
N LEU A 21 -10.46 4.38 -5.32
CA LEU A 21 -9.76 4.92 -6.48
C LEU A 21 -9.95 6.43 -6.59
N PRO A 22 -8.94 7.17 -7.10
CA PRO A 22 -9.06 8.61 -7.24
C PRO A 22 -10.24 8.95 -8.17
N SER A 23 -10.91 10.07 -7.91
CA SER A 23 -11.92 10.58 -8.84
C SER A 23 -11.29 10.79 -10.24
N PRO A 24 -11.98 10.47 -11.35
CA PRO A 24 -11.43 10.59 -12.71
C PRO A 24 -10.87 11.98 -13.05
N THR A 25 -11.37 13.02 -12.38
CA THR A 25 -10.94 14.42 -12.53
C THR A 25 -9.54 14.71 -11.97
N LYS A 26 -9.01 13.86 -11.08
CA LYS A 26 -7.70 14.03 -10.42
C LYS A 26 -6.53 13.51 -11.25
N LEU A 27 -6.80 12.73 -12.30
CA LEU A 27 -5.80 12.16 -13.21
C LEU A 27 -5.10 13.20 -14.11
N LYS A 28 -5.51 14.47 -14.04
CA LYS A 28 -4.90 15.59 -14.76
C LYS A 28 -4.21 16.53 -13.77
N SER A 29 -3.02 16.17 -13.30
CA SER A 29 -2.12 17.14 -12.67
C SER A 29 -1.18 17.71 -13.72
N ASP A 30 -0.84 19.00 -13.61
CA ASP A 30 0.26 19.61 -14.38
C ASP A 30 1.65 19.16 -13.87
N PHE A 31 1.68 18.31 -12.85
CA PHE A 31 2.90 17.71 -12.31
C PHE A 31 3.51 16.75 -13.32
N VAL A 32 4.72 17.07 -13.77
CA VAL A 32 5.55 16.17 -14.58
C VAL A 32 6.39 15.34 -13.64
N ASP A 33 6.19 14.03 -13.69
CA ASP A 33 6.99 13.08 -12.92
C ASP A 33 8.34 12.86 -13.62
N PRO A 34 9.47 13.28 -13.04
CA PRO A 34 10.78 13.16 -13.69
C PRO A 34 11.25 11.70 -13.83
N PHE A 35 10.63 10.75 -13.12
CA PHE A 35 10.96 9.33 -13.26
C PHE A 35 10.23 8.67 -14.44
N ASP A 36 9.11 9.25 -14.91
CA ASP A 36 8.38 8.76 -16.10
C ASP A 36 9.22 8.88 -17.40
N GLU A 37 10.28 9.69 -17.38
CA GLU A 37 11.21 9.85 -18.51
C GLU A 37 12.30 8.76 -18.54
N LEU A 38 12.43 7.98 -17.47
CA LEU A 38 13.42 6.91 -17.37
C LEU A 38 12.89 5.61 -17.96
N THR A 39 13.77 4.87 -18.63
CA THR A 39 13.52 3.50 -19.07
C THR A 39 13.48 2.53 -17.88
N PRO A 40 12.84 1.36 -17.99
CA PRO A 40 12.81 0.37 -16.93
C PRO A 40 14.21 -0.03 -16.41
N GLY A 41 15.20 -0.17 -17.29
CA GLY A 41 16.58 -0.46 -16.89
C GLY A 41 17.25 0.70 -16.15
N GLN A 42 16.98 1.96 -16.53
CA GLN A 42 17.47 3.12 -15.80
C GLN A 42 16.83 3.23 -14.41
N LEU A 43 15.56 2.89 -14.26
CA LEU A 43 14.91 2.84 -12.95
C LEU A 43 15.52 1.75 -12.07
N GLU A 44 15.78 0.57 -12.64
CA GLU A 44 16.47 -0.52 -11.94
C GLU A 44 17.88 -0.13 -11.49
N ASP A 45 18.68 0.44 -12.38
CA ASP A 45 20.02 0.96 -12.07
C ASP A 45 19.97 2.02 -10.96
N LEU A 46 19.00 2.94 -11.01
CA LEU A 46 18.83 3.97 -9.98
C LEU A 46 18.46 3.36 -8.62
N ALA A 47 17.67 2.27 -8.62
CA ALA A 47 17.34 1.51 -7.42
C ALA A 47 18.59 0.84 -6.82
N ILE A 48 19.35 0.14 -7.66
CA ILE A 48 20.58 -0.55 -7.26
C ILE A 48 21.59 0.46 -6.70
N LEU A 49 21.80 1.57 -7.40
CA LEU A 49 22.72 2.62 -6.99
C LEU A 49 22.36 3.17 -5.61
N SER A 50 21.10 3.57 -5.42
CA SER A 50 20.64 4.09 -4.13
C SER A 50 20.80 3.04 -3.02
N ARG A 51 20.60 1.74 -3.33
CA ARG A 51 20.66 0.65 -2.34
C ARG A 51 22.07 0.44 -1.85
N ILE A 52 23.01 0.41 -2.78
CA ILE A 52 24.43 0.26 -2.46
C ILE A 52 24.91 1.47 -1.66
N ARG A 53 24.54 2.69 -2.05
CA ARG A 53 24.88 3.92 -1.32
C ARG A 53 24.40 3.86 0.13
N TRP A 54 23.15 3.46 0.36
CA TRP A 54 22.62 3.28 1.71
C TRP A 54 23.33 2.18 2.51
N LEU A 55 23.64 1.05 1.89
CA LEU A 55 24.34 -0.05 2.54
C LEU A 55 25.74 0.39 3.00
N ILE A 56 26.45 1.14 2.16
CA ILE A 56 27.76 1.70 2.50
C ILE A 56 27.64 2.74 3.63
N SER A 57 26.69 3.69 3.53
CA SER A 57 26.51 4.72 4.56
C SER A 57 26.06 4.15 5.91
N SER A 58 25.35 3.02 5.88
CA SER A 58 24.89 2.29 7.08
C SER A 58 25.91 1.27 7.59
N ASN A 59 27.13 1.26 7.05
CA ASN A 59 28.21 0.33 7.41
C ASN A 59 27.83 -1.17 7.25
N LYS A 60 26.96 -1.47 6.29
CA LYS A 60 26.49 -2.83 5.94
C LYS A 60 27.13 -3.40 4.67
N ALA A 61 27.92 -2.61 3.94
CA ALA A 61 28.69 -3.04 2.78
C ALA A 61 30.07 -2.37 2.77
N ASP A 62 31.07 -3.04 2.19
CA ASP A 62 32.42 -2.52 2.05
C ASP A 62 32.45 -1.35 1.05
N PRO A 63 32.89 -0.13 1.44
CA PRO A 63 33.00 1.02 0.56
C PRO A 63 33.98 0.84 -0.61
N ASN A 64 34.83 -0.20 -0.58
CA ASN A 64 35.77 -0.54 -1.64
C ASN A 64 35.47 -1.90 -2.30
N GLY A 65 34.40 -2.57 -1.89
CA GLY A 65 34.01 -3.89 -2.38
C GLY A 65 33.36 -3.88 -3.76
N ALA A 66 32.91 -5.06 -4.21
CA ALA A 66 32.28 -5.26 -5.51
C ALA A 66 31.04 -4.37 -5.72
N SER A 67 30.15 -4.29 -4.74
CA SER A 67 28.97 -3.42 -4.81
C SER A 67 29.36 -1.94 -4.97
N ALA A 68 30.38 -1.46 -4.26
CA ALA A 68 30.84 -0.08 -4.42
C ALA A 68 31.41 0.19 -5.84
N GLN A 69 32.00 -0.82 -6.48
CA GLN A 69 32.46 -0.71 -7.88
C GLN A 69 31.28 -0.70 -8.86
N GLU A 70 30.26 -1.51 -8.62
CA GLU A 70 29.01 -1.53 -9.39
C GLU A 70 28.29 -0.17 -9.32
N ALA A 71 28.14 0.41 -8.12
CA ALA A 71 27.57 1.75 -7.96
C ALA A 71 28.34 2.81 -8.77
N LYS A 72 29.69 2.76 -8.76
CA LYS A 72 30.53 3.67 -9.58
C LYS A 72 30.32 3.46 -11.09
N GLN A 73 30.03 2.25 -11.54
CA GLN A 73 29.75 1.97 -12.96
C GLN A 73 28.37 2.52 -13.36
N ILE A 74 27.36 2.31 -12.52
CA ILE A 74 26.02 2.85 -12.71
C ILE A 74 26.05 4.39 -12.76
N GLU A 75 26.73 5.04 -11.80
CA GLU A 75 26.90 6.50 -11.79
C GLU A 75 27.55 7.01 -13.08
N LYS A 76 28.63 6.36 -13.55
CA LYS A 76 29.27 6.72 -14.82
C LYS A 76 28.33 6.55 -16.01
N ALA A 77 27.49 5.53 -16.01
CA ALA A 77 26.52 5.29 -17.06
C ALA A 77 25.47 6.41 -17.10
N PHE A 78 24.95 6.85 -15.94
CA PHE A 78 24.03 7.99 -15.86
C PHE A 78 24.68 9.30 -16.34
N VAL A 79 25.91 9.58 -15.92
CA VAL A 79 26.66 10.78 -16.37
C VAL A 79 26.82 10.78 -17.89
N LYS A 80 27.18 9.64 -18.50
CA LYS A 80 27.30 9.52 -19.97
C LYS A 80 25.98 9.75 -20.70
N GLN A 81 24.86 9.44 -20.05
CA GLN A 81 23.51 9.65 -20.58
C GLN A 81 22.97 11.06 -20.29
N GLY A 82 23.72 11.90 -19.57
CA GLY A 82 23.28 13.24 -19.17
C GLY A 82 22.18 13.23 -18.10
N ILE A 83 22.05 12.14 -17.34
CA ILE A 83 21.04 11.97 -16.30
C ILE A 83 21.62 12.44 -14.96
N ASP A 84 20.95 13.42 -14.34
CA ASP A 84 21.34 13.95 -13.02
C ASP A 84 20.74 13.10 -11.90
N VAL A 85 21.54 12.16 -11.39
CA VAL A 85 21.15 11.26 -10.29
C VAL A 85 20.84 12.04 -9.02
N GLU A 86 21.66 13.01 -8.63
CA GLU A 86 21.48 13.73 -7.36
C GLU A 86 20.18 14.54 -7.40
N TRP A 87 19.90 15.19 -8.53
CA TRP A 87 18.63 15.87 -8.74
C TRP A 87 17.46 14.90 -8.68
N LEU A 88 17.48 13.77 -9.39
CA LEU A 88 16.41 12.76 -9.37
C LEU A 88 16.14 12.26 -7.94
N LEU A 89 17.19 11.88 -7.21
CA LEU A 89 17.09 11.42 -5.84
C LEU A 89 16.53 12.50 -4.91
N SER A 90 16.88 13.78 -5.12
CA SER A 90 16.29 14.91 -4.37
C SER A 90 14.78 15.09 -4.61
N LYS A 91 14.26 14.67 -5.77
CA LYS A 91 12.83 14.76 -6.11
C LYS A 91 12.00 13.60 -5.59
N ARG A 92 12.62 12.50 -5.16
CA ARG A 92 11.96 11.26 -4.73
C ARG A 92 10.81 11.50 -3.75
N GLN A 93 11.03 12.23 -2.65
CA GLN A 93 10.01 12.45 -1.62
C GLN A 93 8.83 13.27 -2.16
N MET A 94 9.10 14.30 -2.96
CA MET A 94 8.08 15.14 -3.58
C MET A 94 7.24 14.33 -4.57
N VAL A 95 7.89 13.57 -5.46
CA VAL A 95 7.21 12.69 -6.44
C VAL A 95 6.34 11.67 -5.72
N ARG A 96 6.87 11.01 -4.68
CA ARG A 96 6.10 10.06 -3.87
C ARG A 96 4.82 10.69 -3.31
N GLN A 97 4.95 11.87 -2.70
CA GLN A 97 3.80 12.58 -2.15
C GLN A 97 2.78 12.93 -3.23
N GLN A 98 3.24 13.42 -4.39
CA GLN A 98 2.38 13.71 -5.53
C GLN A 98 1.67 12.46 -6.07
N ARG A 99 2.37 11.32 -6.20
CA ARG A 99 1.77 10.05 -6.61
C ARG A 99 0.69 9.57 -5.63
N ILE A 100 0.94 9.68 -4.31
CA ILE A 100 -0.07 9.37 -3.28
C ILE A 100 -1.28 10.30 -3.42
N GLU A 101 -1.06 11.60 -3.57
CA GLU A 101 -2.14 12.55 -3.77
C GLU A 101 -2.93 12.23 -5.03
N GLN A 102 -2.30 12.01 -6.17
CA GLN A 102 -3.00 11.72 -7.43
C GLN A 102 -3.79 10.40 -7.39
N THR A 103 -3.35 9.43 -6.59
CA THR A 103 -3.97 8.09 -6.51
C THR A 103 -4.99 7.95 -5.38
N THR A 104 -5.16 8.98 -4.53
CA THR A 104 -6.14 8.94 -3.43
C THR A 104 -7.48 9.58 -3.79
N ASN A 105 -8.55 8.95 -3.31
CA ASN A 105 -9.89 9.51 -3.35
C ASN A 105 -10.06 10.53 -2.22
N ASN A 106 -10.03 11.82 -2.56
CA ASN A 106 -10.19 12.89 -1.57
C ASN A 106 -11.62 13.02 -1.03
N LYS A 107 -12.58 12.30 -1.60
CA LYS A 107 -13.97 12.29 -1.15
C LYS A 107 -14.22 11.24 -0.09
N ILE A 108 -13.21 10.58 0.48
CA ILE A 108 -13.44 9.49 1.45
C ILE A 108 -13.51 9.96 2.91
N GLU A 109 -13.10 11.20 3.19
CA GLU A 109 -12.99 11.72 4.55
C GLU A 109 -14.28 11.57 5.36
N ALA A 110 -14.15 11.02 6.58
CA ALA A 110 -15.23 10.79 7.55
C ALA A 110 -16.43 10.00 6.99
N LYS A 111 -16.20 9.07 6.05
CA LYS A 111 -17.26 8.21 5.52
C LYS A 111 -17.39 6.91 6.27
N ASP A 112 -18.60 6.38 6.28
CA ASP A 112 -18.85 5.01 6.71
C ASP A 112 -18.23 4.03 5.72
N ILE A 113 -17.59 3.01 6.25
CA ILE A 113 -16.99 1.92 5.49
C ILE A 113 -17.62 0.60 5.91
N LYS A 114 -17.94 -0.23 4.92
CA LYS A 114 -18.19 -1.66 5.07
C LYS A 114 -17.38 -2.41 4.03
N LEU A 115 -16.17 -2.82 4.38
CA LEU A 115 -15.23 -3.34 3.41
C LEU A 115 -14.69 -4.71 3.81
N SER A 116 -14.71 -5.62 2.85
CA SER A 116 -14.18 -6.96 2.99
C SER A 116 -12.76 -7.07 2.45
N GLY A 117 -11.90 -7.82 3.12
CA GLY A 117 -10.53 -8.02 2.68
C GLY A 117 -9.80 -9.02 3.56
N VAL A 118 -8.49 -9.08 3.37
CA VAL A 118 -7.58 -9.89 4.16
C VAL A 118 -6.86 -9.00 5.17
N ILE A 119 -6.69 -9.49 6.39
CA ILE A 119 -5.95 -8.77 7.43
C ILE A 119 -4.47 -9.16 7.47
N LEU A 120 -3.61 -8.17 7.71
CA LEU A 120 -2.25 -8.35 8.20
C LEU A 120 -2.15 -7.77 9.62
N PRO A 121 -2.04 -8.61 10.66
CA PRO A 121 -1.91 -8.15 12.04
C PRO A 121 -0.67 -7.26 12.25
N LEU A 122 -0.82 -6.14 12.97
CA LEU A 122 0.30 -5.25 13.30
C LEU A 122 0.55 -5.16 14.80
N TYR A 123 -0.46 -4.74 15.57
CA TYR A 123 -0.31 -4.47 17.00
C TYR A 123 -1.31 -5.27 17.84
N TRP A 124 -0.83 -5.75 18.98
CA TRP A 124 -1.58 -6.54 19.94
C TRP A 124 -1.53 -5.87 21.31
N ASN A 125 -2.62 -5.95 22.08
CA ASN A 125 -2.61 -5.49 23.47
C ASN A 125 -1.88 -6.49 24.39
N ASN A 126 -1.78 -6.15 25.68
CA ASN A 126 -1.12 -6.98 26.70
C ASN A 126 -1.77 -8.36 26.88
N GLU A 127 -3.04 -8.50 26.52
CA GLU A 127 -3.80 -9.76 26.58
C GLU A 127 -3.67 -10.59 25.29
N ARG A 128 -2.81 -10.17 24.36
CA ARG A 128 -2.66 -10.77 23.02
C ARG A 128 -3.98 -10.78 22.24
N LEU A 129 -4.71 -9.66 22.32
CA LEU A 129 -5.84 -9.35 21.44
C LEU A 129 -5.40 -8.32 20.39
N LEU A 130 -5.79 -8.52 19.14
CA LEU A 130 -5.42 -7.67 18.02
C LEU A 130 -6.10 -6.30 18.18
N THR A 131 -5.32 -5.22 18.07
CA THR A 131 -5.83 -3.85 18.16
C THR A 131 -5.68 -3.09 16.85
N HIS A 132 -4.65 -3.41 16.07
CA HIS A 132 -4.40 -2.76 14.79
C HIS A 132 -3.95 -3.75 13.73
N PHE A 133 -4.40 -3.54 12.50
CA PHE A 133 -4.09 -4.40 11.36
C PHE A 133 -4.17 -3.61 10.05
N LEU A 134 -3.56 -4.14 9.00
CA LEU A 134 -3.81 -3.66 7.65
C LEU A 134 -4.92 -4.49 7.01
N LEU A 135 -5.90 -3.83 6.41
CA LEU A 135 -6.90 -4.46 5.55
C LEU A 135 -6.51 -4.25 4.09
N MET A 136 -6.54 -5.31 3.30
CA MET A 136 -6.13 -5.29 1.89
C MET A 136 -7.00 -6.21 1.04
N PRO A 137 -7.14 -5.95 -0.27
CA PRO A 137 -7.88 -6.85 -1.15
C PRO A 137 -7.14 -8.17 -1.40
N TYR A 138 -5.84 -8.25 -1.14
CA TYR A 138 -5.01 -9.46 -1.24
C TYR A 138 -3.74 -9.32 -0.39
N LEU A 139 -3.09 -10.45 -0.10
CA LEU A 139 -1.74 -10.48 0.45
C LEU A 139 -0.73 -10.86 -0.63
N GLY A 140 0.12 -9.92 -1.02
CA GLY A 140 1.26 -10.14 -1.91
C GLY A 140 2.48 -10.77 -1.22
N GLN A 141 2.28 -11.67 -0.25
CA GLN A 141 3.36 -12.16 0.61
C GLN A 141 4.24 -13.25 -0.04
N CYS A 142 3.91 -13.72 -1.24
CA CYS A 142 4.83 -14.52 -2.04
C CYS A 142 5.56 -13.60 -3.02
N SER A 143 6.90 -13.67 -3.08
CA SER A 143 7.82 -12.86 -3.89
C SER A 143 7.51 -12.70 -5.39
N HIS A 144 6.44 -13.34 -5.90
CA HIS A 144 6.01 -13.33 -7.29
C HIS A 144 4.95 -12.26 -7.61
N PHE A 145 4.45 -11.51 -6.62
CA PHE A 145 3.50 -10.40 -6.83
C PHE A 145 3.88 -9.15 -6.01
N PRO A 146 3.87 -7.94 -6.60
CA PRO A 146 4.09 -6.70 -5.86
C PRO A 146 3.06 -6.50 -4.73
N PRO A 147 3.42 -5.78 -3.65
CA PRO A 147 2.45 -5.38 -2.64
C PRO A 147 1.32 -4.52 -3.24
N PRO A 148 0.15 -4.42 -2.58
CA PRO A 148 -0.86 -3.48 -3.00
C PRO A 148 -0.40 -2.03 -3.00
N PRO A 149 -0.89 -1.21 -3.94
CA PRO A 149 -0.62 0.21 -3.91
C PRO A 149 -1.20 0.84 -2.62
N PRO A 150 -0.64 1.98 -2.15
CA PRO A 150 -1.04 2.57 -0.87
C PRO A 150 -2.54 2.90 -0.77
N ASN A 151 -3.18 3.28 -1.88
CA ASN A 151 -4.62 3.52 -1.96
C ASN A 151 -5.48 2.24 -1.98
N GLN A 152 -4.88 1.08 -1.78
CA GLN A 152 -5.53 -0.24 -1.67
C GLN A 152 -5.06 -0.98 -0.41
N VAL A 153 -4.49 -0.26 0.55
CA VAL A 153 -4.16 -0.72 1.89
C VAL A 153 -4.82 0.24 2.87
N ILE A 154 -5.48 -0.27 3.91
CA ILE A 154 -6.08 0.54 4.97
C ILE A 154 -5.43 0.17 6.30
N PHE A 155 -4.90 1.15 7.03
CA PHE A 155 -4.53 0.97 8.43
C PHE A 155 -5.77 1.05 9.31
N VAL A 156 -6.08 -0.03 10.01
CA VAL A 156 -7.30 -0.17 10.81
C VAL A 156 -6.95 -0.23 12.29
N GLU A 157 -7.55 0.66 13.07
CA GLU A 157 -7.61 0.59 14.52
C GLU A 157 -8.97 0.04 14.92
N SER A 158 -9.01 -0.98 15.78
CA SER A 158 -10.25 -1.54 16.29
C SER A 158 -10.62 -0.93 17.64
N THR A 159 -11.86 -0.48 17.79
CA THR A 159 -12.36 0.06 19.06
C THR A 159 -12.45 -1.00 20.15
N GLU A 160 -12.61 -2.26 19.76
CA GLU A 160 -12.69 -3.41 20.66
C GLU A 160 -11.61 -4.44 20.31
N PRO A 161 -10.73 -4.85 21.25
CA PRO A 161 -9.65 -5.79 20.95
C PRO A 161 -10.17 -7.14 20.43
N ILE A 162 -9.54 -7.64 19.35
CA ILE A 162 -10.03 -8.79 18.60
C ILE A 162 -9.26 -10.06 18.97
N ALA A 163 -9.98 -11.07 19.46
CA ALA A 163 -9.44 -12.42 19.60
C ALA A 163 -9.41 -13.15 18.25
N ILE A 164 -8.39 -12.90 17.40
CA ILE A 164 -8.30 -13.52 16.06
C ILE A 164 -8.45 -15.04 16.12
N GLN A 165 -7.86 -15.70 17.13
CA GLN A 165 -7.95 -17.15 17.28
C GLN A 165 -9.39 -17.64 17.41
N LYS A 166 -10.28 -16.85 18.04
CA LYS A 166 -11.71 -17.16 18.14
C LYS A 166 -12.41 -16.96 16.79
N LEU A 167 -12.05 -15.91 16.05
CA LEU A 167 -12.57 -15.70 14.69
C LEU A 167 -12.21 -16.89 13.79
N THR A 168 -10.98 -17.40 13.87
CA THR A 168 -10.48 -18.46 12.99
C THR A 168 -10.66 -19.88 13.53
N ALA A 169 -11.32 -20.07 14.68
CA ALA A 169 -11.34 -21.35 15.41
C ALA A 169 -11.88 -22.53 14.60
N ASN A 170 -12.80 -22.25 13.66
CA ASN A 170 -13.44 -23.25 12.81
C ASN A 170 -12.86 -23.31 11.38
N LEU A 171 -11.79 -22.56 11.10
CA LEU A 171 -11.12 -22.63 9.81
C LEU A 171 -10.15 -23.82 9.81
N GLN A 172 -10.15 -24.59 8.72
CA GLN A 172 -9.16 -25.64 8.52
C GLN A 172 -7.77 -25.00 8.56
N LYS A 173 -7.00 -25.33 9.61
CA LYS A 173 -5.67 -24.76 9.84
C LYS A 173 -4.71 -25.27 8.75
N SER A 174 -4.56 -24.50 7.70
CA SER A 174 -3.34 -24.46 6.91
C SER A 174 -2.44 -23.39 7.54
N GLN A 175 -1.14 -23.67 7.60
CA GLN A 175 -0.11 -22.73 8.06
C GLN A 175 -0.02 -21.44 7.21
N TYR A 176 -0.80 -21.35 6.12
CA TYR A 176 -0.89 -20.21 5.20
C TYR A 176 -2.32 -19.69 5.03
N SER A 177 -3.27 -20.06 5.90
CA SER A 177 -4.66 -19.61 5.77
C SER A 177 -4.77 -18.11 6.05
N LEU A 178 -5.07 -17.34 5.00
CA LEU A 178 -5.40 -15.92 5.11
C LEU A 178 -6.70 -15.74 5.91
N VAL A 179 -6.73 -14.71 6.76
CA VAL A 179 -7.94 -14.36 7.52
C VAL A 179 -8.71 -13.29 6.77
N TRP A 180 -9.85 -13.70 6.21
CA TRP A 180 -10.76 -12.83 5.47
C TRP A 180 -11.80 -12.25 6.42
N VAL A 181 -11.87 -10.92 6.49
CA VAL A 181 -12.80 -10.21 7.37
C VAL A 181 -13.56 -9.12 6.61
N SER A 182 -14.77 -8.85 7.08
CA SER A 182 -15.58 -7.69 6.72
C SER A 182 -15.53 -6.74 7.91
N ILE A 183 -15.07 -5.50 7.70
CA ILE A 183 -15.05 -4.45 8.74
C ILE A 183 -16.20 -3.48 8.52
N GLU A 184 -16.71 -2.91 9.60
CA GLU A 184 -17.58 -1.74 9.58
C GLU A 184 -16.99 -0.66 10.51
N GLY A 185 -17.00 0.59 10.04
CA GLY A 185 -16.34 1.69 10.73
C GLY A 185 -16.39 3.01 10.00
N THR A 186 -15.46 3.89 10.32
CA THR A 186 -15.27 5.21 9.68
C THR A 186 -13.88 5.31 9.08
N ILE A 187 -13.77 5.73 7.82
CA ILE A 187 -12.50 5.88 7.07
C ILE A 187 -12.13 7.35 6.87
N ASN A 188 -10.82 7.64 6.90
CA ASN A 188 -10.24 8.97 6.68
C ASN A 188 -8.96 8.88 5.84
N LEU A 189 -8.55 10.02 5.28
CA LEU A 189 -7.23 10.19 4.67
C LEU A 189 -6.19 10.28 5.77
N ALA A 190 -5.54 9.17 6.05
CA ALA A 190 -4.48 9.09 7.05
C ALA A 190 -3.38 8.20 6.50
N ALA A 191 -2.39 8.83 5.85
CA ALA A 191 -1.28 8.10 5.27
C ALA A 191 -0.35 7.57 6.38
N THR A 192 -0.06 6.28 6.34
CA THR A 192 0.82 5.61 7.30
C THR A 192 1.79 4.67 6.60
N SER A 193 2.92 4.41 7.25
CA SER A 193 3.94 3.47 6.79
C SER A 193 4.23 2.47 7.90
N HIS A 194 4.20 1.19 7.59
CA HIS A 194 4.41 0.11 8.56
C HIS A 194 5.43 -0.89 8.06
N GLN A 195 6.39 -1.23 8.92
CA GLN A 195 7.33 -2.30 8.63
C GLN A 195 6.62 -3.65 8.76
N VAL A 196 6.72 -4.47 7.72
CA VAL A 196 6.13 -5.81 7.66
C VAL A 196 7.21 -6.85 7.37
N PHE A 197 6.98 -8.07 7.85
CA PHE A 197 7.87 -9.21 7.61
C PHE A 197 7.39 -9.99 6.40
N ARG A 198 8.31 -10.27 5.47
CA ARG A 198 8.13 -11.13 4.30
C ARG A 198 9.09 -12.31 4.38
N VAL A 199 8.94 -13.27 3.49
CA VAL A 199 9.83 -14.44 3.40
C VAL A 199 11.27 -14.07 3.03
N ASP A 200 11.46 -12.92 2.38
CA ASP A 200 12.74 -12.39 1.88
C ASP A 200 13.33 -11.27 2.75
N GLY A 201 12.66 -10.89 3.86
CA GLY A 201 13.16 -9.88 4.79
C GLY A 201 12.07 -8.93 5.29
N MET A 202 12.50 -7.79 5.82
CA MET A 202 11.60 -6.70 6.19
C MET A 202 11.33 -5.83 4.96
N SER A 203 10.13 -5.27 4.86
CA SER A 203 9.77 -4.25 3.86
C SER A 203 8.78 -3.26 4.47
N TRP A 204 8.65 -2.07 3.91
CA TRP A 204 7.56 -1.19 4.30
C TRP A 204 6.33 -1.42 3.46
N LEU A 205 5.19 -1.30 4.12
CA LEU A 205 3.89 -1.31 3.50
C LEU A 205 3.19 0.00 3.85
N GLU A 206 2.88 0.75 2.80
CA GLU A 206 2.24 2.05 2.88
C GLU A 206 0.73 1.90 2.79
N SER A 207 0.02 2.76 3.52
CA SER A 207 -1.42 2.93 3.43
C SER A 207 -1.72 4.40 3.23
N SER A 208 -2.66 4.73 2.34
CA SER A 208 -3.17 6.09 2.19
C SER A 208 -4.35 6.41 3.11
N TYR A 209 -4.92 5.40 3.77
CA TYR A 209 -6.20 5.50 4.46
C TYR A 209 -6.14 4.89 5.85
N GLY A 210 -6.73 5.58 6.83
CA GLY A 210 -6.94 5.06 8.17
C GLY A 210 -8.42 4.77 8.42
N ALA A 211 -8.75 3.73 9.17
CA ALA A 211 -10.11 3.45 9.59
C ALA A 211 -10.21 3.12 11.09
N ILE A 212 -11.25 3.65 11.74
CA ILE A 212 -11.68 3.20 13.07
C ILE A 212 -12.78 2.16 12.88
N CYS A 213 -12.49 0.91 13.24
CA CYS A 213 -13.36 -0.24 13.08
C CYS A 213 -14.11 -0.55 14.38
N HIS A 214 -15.44 -0.44 14.33
CA HIS A 214 -16.32 -0.76 15.47
C HIS A 214 -16.95 -2.15 15.37
N ASN A 215 -16.93 -2.79 14.20
CA ASN A 215 -17.45 -4.14 14.02
C ASN A 215 -16.61 -4.91 12.98
N ILE A 216 -16.37 -6.18 13.26
CA ILE A 216 -15.58 -7.08 12.41
C ILE A 216 -16.19 -8.48 12.42
N SER A 217 -16.32 -9.08 11.24
CA SER A 217 -16.80 -10.45 11.09
C SER A 217 -15.98 -11.21 10.05
N LEU A 218 -16.05 -12.54 10.06
CA LEU A 218 -15.51 -13.32 8.94
C LEU A 218 -16.29 -13.01 7.66
N CYS A 219 -15.59 -12.99 6.53
CA CYS A 219 -16.25 -12.87 5.23
C CYS A 219 -17.09 -14.12 4.91
N SER A 220 -18.25 -13.89 4.32
CA SER A 220 -19.00 -14.89 3.57
C SER A 220 -18.28 -15.26 2.26
N PRO A 221 -18.59 -16.42 1.66
CA PRO A 221 -18.07 -16.77 0.33
C PRO A 221 -18.36 -15.73 -0.75
N LYS A 222 -19.51 -15.04 -0.64
CA LYS A 222 -19.91 -13.97 -1.56
C LYS A 222 -18.99 -12.75 -1.44
N GLU A 223 -18.69 -12.31 -0.23
CA GLU A 223 -17.76 -11.19 0.03
C GLU A 223 -16.35 -11.53 -0.47
N ILE A 224 -15.86 -12.74 -0.20
CA ILE A 224 -14.56 -13.20 -0.73
C ILE A 224 -14.55 -13.16 -2.26
N ALA A 225 -15.61 -13.68 -2.91
CA ALA A 225 -15.71 -13.66 -4.37
C ALA A 225 -15.73 -12.24 -4.96
N GLN A 226 -16.38 -11.28 -4.29
CA GLN A 226 -16.37 -9.87 -4.70
C GLN A 226 -14.96 -9.27 -4.64
N VAL A 227 -14.23 -9.51 -3.56
CA VAL A 227 -12.84 -9.01 -3.42
C VAL A 227 -11.91 -9.69 -4.43
N LEU A 228 -12.04 -11.00 -4.66
CA LEU A 228 -11.27 -11.72 -5.67
C LEU A 228 -11.56 -11.21 -7.09
N ALA A 229 -12.82 -10.85 -7.40
CA ALA A 229 -13.18 -10.27 -8.69
C ALA A 229 -12.50 -8.92 -8.93
N TRP A 230 -12.29 -8.12 -7.87
CA TRP A 230 -11.51 -6.87 -7.97
C TRP A 230 -10.04 -7.14 -8.34
N GLN A 231 -9.43 -8.20 -7.79
CA GLN A 231 -8.02 -8.53 -8.06
C GLN A 231 -7.74 -8.84 -9.54
N THR A 232 -8.74 -9.30 -10.28
CA THR A 232 -8.59 -9.75 -11.68
C THR A 232 -8.96 -8.68 -12.71
N ARG A 233 -9.45 -7.50 -12.30
CA ARG A 233 -9.82 -6.41 -13.22
C ARG A 233 -8.60 -5.75 -13.87
N GLU A 234 -8.73 -5.37 -15.13
CA GLU A 234 -7.71 -4.63 -15.90
C GLU A 234 -7.38 -3.26 -15.27
N GLU A 235 -8.38 -2.61 -14.66
CA GLU A 235 -8.22 -1.34 -13.92
C GLU A 235 -7.22 -1.44 -12.76
N ARG A 236 -7.06 -2.64 -12.18
CA ARG A 236 -6.00 -2.89 -11.21
C ARG A 236 -4.64 -2.98 -11.89
N LYS A 237 -4.54 -3.57 -13.09
CA LYS A 237 -3.27 -3.70 -13.82
C LYS A 237 -2.73 -2.35 -14.30
N SER A 238 -3.58 -1.36 -14.58
CA SER A 238 -3.15 -0.01 -14.96
C SER A 238 -2.62 0.84 -13.78
N LEU A 239 -3.01 0.51 -12.55
CA LEU A 239 -2.47 1.13 -11.32
C LEU A 239 -1.06 0.62 -10.98
N TYR A 240 -0.70 -0.57 -11.48
CA TYR A 240 0.55 -1.26 -11.14
C TYR A 240 1.81 -0.61 -11.68
N PRO A 241 1.97 -0.34 -13.00
CA PRO A 241 3.24 0.09 -13.54
C PRO A 241 3.75 1.41 -12.94
N LYS A 242 2.86 2.32 -12.54
CA LYS A 242 3.24 3.62 -11.93
C LYS A 242 3.56 3.55 -10.43
N LEU A 243 3.14 2.48 -9.75
CA LEU A 243 3.24 2.35 -8.28
C LEU A 243 4.25 1.28 -7.84
N THR A 244 4.66 0.33 -8.70
CA THR A 244 5.84 -0.52 -8.43
C THR A 244 7.13 0.30 -8.32
N GLU A 245 7.17 1.49 -8.91
CA GLU A 245 8.25 2.46 -8.71
C GLU A 245 8.24 3.12 -7.32
N LEU A 246 7.22 2.90 -6.47
CA LEU A 246 7.38 3.17 -5.03
C LEU A 246 8.51 2.34 -4.41
N ILE A 247 8.98 1.27 -5.06
CA ILE A 247 10.14 0.50 -4.58
C ILE A 247 11.44 1.31 -4.66
N LEU A 248 11.49 2.38 -5.46
CA LEU A 248 12.59 3.35 -5.40
C LEU A 248 12.64 4.15 -4.08
N VAL A 249 11.59 4.06 -3.26
CA VAL A 249 11.41 4.84 -2.03
C VAL A 249 11.98 4.13 -0.80
N ASP A 250 12.04 2.79 -0.80
CA ASP A 250 12.32 2.02 0.42
C ASP A 250 13.80 1.62 0.60
N ILE A 251 14.65 2.28 -0.17
CA ILE A 251 16.07 1.94 -0.27
C ILE A 251 16.83 2.34 1.00
N ASP A 252 16.23 3.23 1.80
CA ASP A 252 16.79 3.74 3.05
C ASP A 252 16.44 2.91 4.29
N SER A 253 15.81 1.76 4.12
CA SER A 253 15.27 1.04 5.26
C SER A 253 15.48 -0.47 5.19
N ASN A 254 16.45 -0.89 6.02
CA ASN A 254 16.70 -2.23 6.57
C ASN A 254 16.35 -3.43 5.70
#